data_AF-A0A926AUH5-F1
#
_entry.id   AF-A0A926AUH5-F1
#
_cell.length_a   1.000
_cell.length_b   1.000
_cell.length_c   1.000
_cell.angle_alpha   90.00
_cell.angle_beta   90.00
_cell.angle_gamma   90.00
#
_symmetry.space_group_name_H-M   'P 1'
#
loop_
_entity.id
_entity.type
_entity.pdbx_description
1 polymer ?
#
loop_
_entity_poly.entity_id
_entity_poly.type
_entity_poly.pdbx_seq_one_letter_code
_entity_poly.pdbx_strand_id
1 'polypeptide(L)'
;TLDYSGSGFNQGSKVVIAAAGPKRRELGTELPRDFSLPDGFRNPKVALPGVLVVEGPTCRSQESGVRSQESGVAALCEHLSLIPHSSSLIPFLLLVIVDDAEFAARTLNNWLWVTFTRSNPAADIDGVGAFTDQKHWGCTGPLVIDARIKPHHAPPLIEDPAVTRRVDQLAAPGGPLHGII
;
A
#
# COMPACT_ATOMS: atom_id res chain seq x y z
N THR A 1 -13.25 -5.34 -15.71
CA THR A 1 -12.65 -4.67 -14.52
C THR A 1 -11.47 -3.90 -15.05
N LEU A 2 -11.19 -2.66 -14.60
CA LEU A 2 -9.92 -2.06 -15.00
C LEU A 2 -8.78 -2.84 -14.34
N ASP A 3 -7.88 -3.34 -15.18
CA ASP A 3 -6.85 -4.30 -14.82
C ASP A 3 -5.50 -3.59 -14.83
N TYR A 4 -5.30 -2.73 -13.82
CA TYR A 4 -4.09 -1.90 -13.73
C TYR A 4 -2.86 -2.67 -13.22
N SER A 5 -3.08 -3.83 -12.59
CA SER A 5 -2.08 -4.58 -11.84
C SER A 5 -2.01 -6.07 -12.20
N GLY A 6 -2.96 -6.61 -12.97
CA GLY A 6 -2.95 -7.99 -13.42
C GLY A 6 -1.99 -8.25 -14.58
N SER A 7 -1.80 -9.52 -14.90
CA SER A 7 -0.86 -10.01 -15.92
C SER A 7 -1.45 -10.10 -17.34
N GLY A 8 -2.74 -9.83 -17.52
CA GLY A 8 -3.41 -9.97 -18.81
C GLY A 8 -4.80 -9.36 -18.86
N PHE A 9 -5.32 -9.12 -20.06
CA PHE A 9 -6.61 -8.47 -20.25
C PHE A 9 -7.77 -9.30 -19.66
N ASN A 10 -8.61 -8.68 -18.82
CA ASN A 10 -9.72 -9.32 -18.10
C ASN A 10 -9.32 -10.48 -17.16
N GLN A 11 -8.07 -10.52 -16.70
CA GLN A 11 -7.60 -11.53 -15.73
C GLN A 11 -7.47 -10.98 -14.30
N GLY A 12 -7.79 -9.71 -14.10
CA GLY A 12 -7.78 -9.06 -12.81
C GLY A 12 -8.74 -9.70 -11.82
N SER A 13 -8.30 -9.81 -10.57
CA SER A 13 -9.11 -10.33 -9.47
C SER A 13 -9.94 -9.25 -8.81
N LYS A 14 -10.89 -9.68 -7.95
CA LYS A 14 -11.76 -8.79 -7.17
C LYS A 14 -11.85 -9.31 -5.74
N VAL A 15 -11.90 -8.40 -4.79
CA VAL A 15 -12.22 -8.68 -3.40
C VAL A 15 -13.26 -7.68 -2.93
N VAL A 16 -14.13 -8.12 -2.03
CA VAL A 16 -15.09 -7.24 -1.33
C VAL A 16 -14.84 -7.40 0.17
N ILE A 17 -14.51 -6.29 0.83
CA ILE A 17 -14.40 -6.23 2.28
C ILE A 17 -15.68 -5.58 2.80
N ALA A 18 -16.60 -6.39 3.32
CA ALA A 18 -17.84 -5.90 3.91
C ALA A 18 -17.63 -5.58 5.40
N ALA A 19 -17.88 -4.33 5.79
CA ALA A 19 -17.89 -3.88 7.17
C ALA A 19 -19.30 -3.41 7.54
N ALA A 20 -19.98 -4.16 8.40
CA ALA A 20 -21.33 -3.87 8.86
C ALA A 20 -21.52 -4.24 10.34
N GLY A 21 -22.46 -3.57 11.00
CA GLY A 21 -22.76 -3.79 12.42
C GLY A 21 -22.10 -2.78 13.37
N PRO A 22 -22.15 -3.02 14.69
CA PRO A 22 -21.64 -2.10 15.70
C PRO A 22 -20.10 -1.96 15.63
N LYS A 23 -19.58 -0.79 16.02
CA LYS A 23 -18.13 -0.54 16.16
C LYS A 23 -17.51 -1.59 17.08
N ARG A 24 -16.51 -2.32 16.57
CA ARG A 24 -15.82 -3.38 17.33
C ARG A 24 -14.54 -2.94 18.03
N ARG A 25 -13.92 -1.85 17.59
CA ARG A 25 -12.61 -1.38 18.08
C ARG A 25 -12.38 0.08 17.72
N GLU A 26 -11.46 0.70 18.44
CA GLU A 26 -10.94 2.04 18.13
C GLU A 26 -9.73 1.92 17.21
N LEU A 27 -9.60 2.85 16.26
CA LEU A 27 -8.55 2.80 15.23
C LEU A 27 -7.37 3.67 15.64
N GLY A 28 -6.17 3.19 15.32
CA GLY A 28 -4.92 3.80 15.75
C GLY A 28 -4.61 5.02 14.91
N THR A 29 -4.23 6.11 15.55
CA THR A 29 -3.87 7.37 14.88
C THR A 29 -2.38 7.68 14.97
N GLU A 30 -1.66 6.99 15.85
CA GLU A 30 -0.25 7.21 16.12
C GLU A 30 0.49 5.89 16.21
N LEU A 31 1.74 5.90 15.77
CA LEU A 31 2.63 4.75 15.84
C LEU A 31 3.14 4.55 17.27
N PRO A 32 3.24 3.29 17.73
CA PRO A 32 3.90 2.98 18.99
C PRO A 32 5.37 3.45 19.00
N ARG A 33 5.88 3.87 20.16
CA ARG A 33 7.29 4.30 20.30
C ARG A 33 8.27 3.16 20.05
N ASP A 34 7.87 1.95 20.39
CA ASP A 34 8.61 0.69 20.25
C ASP A 34 8.29 -0.04 18.94
N PHE A 35 7.58 0.61 18.01
CA PHE A 35 7.29 0.03 16.71
C PHE A 35 8.58 -0.21 15.92
N SER A 36 8.71 -1.42 15.39
CA SER A 36 9.84 -1.83 14.58
C SER A 36 9.38 -2.55 13.34
N LEU A 37 10.21 -2.49 12.31
CA LEU A 37 10.03 -3.18 11.03
C LEU A 37 11.21 -4.12 10.81
N PRO A 38 11.02 -5.22 10.08
CA PRO A 38 12.14 -6.07 9.70
C PRO A 38 13.00 -5.39 8.63
N ASP A 39 14.20 -5.93 8.41
CA ASP A 39 15.15 -5.41 7.44
C ASP A 39 14.54 -5.24 6.04
N GLY A 40 14.89 -4.11 5.40
CA GLY A 40 14.37 -3.73 4.09
C GLY A 40 13.05 -2.95 4.11
N PHE A 41 12.32 -2.95 5.24
CA PHE A 41 11.13 -2.14 5.44
C PHE A 41 11.45 -0.88 6.26
N ARG A 42 10.86 0.26 5.88
CA ARG A 42 11.18 1.54 6.52
C ARG A 42 10.03 2.54 6.45
N ASN A 43 10.26 3.72 7.03
CA ASN A 43 9.41 4.90 6.96
C ASN A 43 7.91 4.63 7.22
N PRO A 44 7.54 4.05 8.38
CA PRO A 44 6.14 3.81 8.68
C PRO A 44 5.38 5.13 8.86
N LYS A 45 4.20 5.24 8.23
CA LYS A 45 3.33 6.41 8.28
C LYS A 45 1.88 6.00 8.49
N VAL A 46 1.13 6.78 9.26
CA VAL A 46 -0.31 6.60 9.41
C VAL A 46 -1.00 7.41 8.30
N ALA A 47 -1.64 6.74 7.35
CA ALA A 47 -2.34 7.42 6.25
C ALA A 47 -3.73 7.93 6.67
N LEU A 48 -4.42 7.14 7.51
CA LEU A 48 -5.69 7.48 8.14
C LEU A 48 -5.86 6.58 9.38
N PRO A 49 -6.82 6.86 10.30
CA PRO A 49 -7.02 6.03 11.48
C PRO A 49 -7.14 4.55 11.12
N GLY A 50 -6.25 3.72 11.67
CA GLY A 50 -6.22 2.27 11.47
C GLY A 50 -5.55 1.79 10.19
N VAL A 51 -4.97 2.69 9.38
CA VAL A 51 -4.24 2.35 8.16
C VAL A 51 -2.79 2.79 8.27
N LEU A 52 -1.90 1.80 8.29
CA LEU A 52 -0.46 1.99 8.28
C LEU A 52 0.08 1.78 6.86
N VAL A 53 0.97 2.67 6.41
CA VAL A 53 1.75 2.51 5.18
C VAL A 53 3.22 2.40 5.52
N VAL A 54 3.93 1.48 4.84
CA VAL A 54 5.37 1.26 5.03
C VAL A 54 6.07 1.15 3.69
N GLU A 55 7.29 1.65 3.60
CA GLU A 55 8.13 1.43 2.43
C GLU A 55 8.72 0.03 2.48
N GLY A 56 8.54 -0.73 1.40
CA GLY A 56 9.15 -2.04 1.23
C GLY A 56 10.35 -2.01 0.26
N PRO A 57 11.11 -3.11 0.16
CA PRO A 57 12.12 -3.27 -0.88
C PRO A 57 11.45 -3.30 -2.26
N THR A 58 12.17 -2.93 -3.32
CA THR A 58 11.66 -2.96 -4.70
C THR A 58 11.08 -4.34 -5.03
N CYS A 59 9.86 -4.38 -5.54
CA CYS A 59 9.22 -5.63 -5.95
C CYS A 59 9.96 -6.21 -7.17
N ARG A 60 10.57 -7.38 -6.99
CA ARG A 60 11.20 -8.15 -8.07
C ARG A 60 10.19 -9.15 -8.63
N SER A 61 10.34 -9.52 -9.91
CA SER A 61 9.32 -10.26 -10.67
C SER A 61 8.84 -11.50 -9.94
N GLN A 62 7.52 -11.61 -9.78
CA GLN A 62 6.89 -12.87 -9.45
C GLN A 62 6.85 -13.70 -10.74
N GLU A 63 7.63 -14.78 -10.81
CA GLU A 63 7.32 -15.83 -11.79
C GLU A 63 5.91 -16.34 -11.49
N SER A 64 5.08 -16.34 -12.52
CA SER A 64 3.65 -16.65 -12.46
C SER A 64 3.36 -17.92 -11.63
N GLY A 65 2.72 -17.75 -10.48
CA GLY A 65 2.17 -18.86 -9.67
C GLY A 65 2.93 -19.20 -8.40
N VAL A 66 4.10 -18.61 -8.14
CA VAL A 66 4.80 -18.77 -6.86
C VAL A 66 4.72 -17.44 -6.10
N ARG A 67 4.04 -17.44 -4.93
CA ARG A 67 4.18 -16.37 -3.94
C ARG A 67 5.66 -16.32 -3.58
N SER A 68 6.45 -15.47 -4.24
CA SER A 68 7.88 -15.47 -4.02
C SER A 68 8.13 -15.07 -2.56
N GLN A 69 8.82 -15.95 -1.83
CA GLN A 69 9.40 -15.64 -0.52
C GLN A 69 10.26 -14.36 -0.58
N GLU A 70 10.71 -13.99 -1.79
CA GLU A 70 11.50 -12.80 -2.11
C GLU A 70 10.74 -11.46 -2.02
N SER A 71 9.40 -11.47 -1.90
CA SER A 71 8.64 -10.21 -1.77
C SER A 71 8.93 -9.49 -0.44
N GLY A 72 9.45 -10.21 0.57
CA GLY A 72 9.62 -9.72 1.93
C GLY A 72 8.30 -9.57 2.71
N VAL A 73 7.14 -9.76 2.07
CA VAL A 73 5.82 -9.63 2.73
C VAL A 73 5.65 -10.69 3.81
N ALA A 74 6.08 -11.91 3.56
CA ALA A 74 6.06 -12.99 4.55
C ALA A 74 6.91 -12.64 5.78
N ALA A 75 8.12 -12.11 5.58
CA ALA A 75 9.00 -11.66 6.66
C ALA A 75 8.39 -10.49 7.46
N LEU A 76 7.71 -9.56 6.77
CA LEU A 76 6.92 -8.52 7.44
C LEU A 76 5.80 -9.10 8.29
N CYS A 77 4.99 -10.00 7.74
CA CYS A 77 3.91 -10.66 8.46
C CYS A 77 4.43 -11.44 9.68
N GLU A 78 5.55 -12.15 9.53
CA GLU A 78 6.20 -12.91 10.60
C GLU A 78 6.71 -11.97 11.71
N HIS A 79 7.47 -10.93 11.37
CA HIS A 79 7.96 -9.93 12.32
C HIS A 79 6.82 -9.30 13.13
N LEU A 80 5.74 -8.91 12.45
CA LEU A 80 4.58 -8.30 13.11
C LEU A 80 3.78 -9.30 13.95
N SER A 81 3.83 -10.59 13.63
CA SER A 81 3.16 -11.64 14.41
C SER A 81 3.83 -11.90 15.77
N LEU A 82 5.13 -11.58 15.88
CA LEU A 82 5.89 -11.70 17.12
C LEU A 82 5.59 -10.58 18.11
N ILE A 83 4.95 -9.49 17.67
CA ILE A 83 4.60 -8.39 18.54
C ILE A 83 3.39 -8.83 19.39
N PRO A 84 3.50 -8.83 20.74
CA PRO A 84 2.47 -9.41 21.60
C PRO A 84 1.09 -8.82 21.32
N HIS A 85 0.04 -9.64 21.39
CA HIS A 85 -1.34 -9.17 21.18
C HIS A 85 -1.83 -8.12 22.19
N SER A 86 -1.14 -7.92 23.31
CA SER A 86 -1.39 -6.82 24.25
C SER A 86 -0.73 -5.51 23.84
N SER A 87 0.09 -5.53 22.77
CA SER A 87 0.82 -4.39 22.26
C SER A 87 -0.01 -3.64 21.21
N SER A 88 0.34 -2.38 21.10
CA SER A 88 -0.18 -1.25 20.34
C SER A 88 -0.30 -1.40 18.80
N LEU A 89 -0.17 -2.62 18.25
CA LEU A 89 -0.40 -2.93 16.83
C LEU A 89 -1.86 -3.29 16.49
N ILE A 90 -2.66 -3.65 17.50
CA ILE A 90 -4.10 -3.95 17.36
C ILE A 90 -4.93 -2.83 16.68
N PRO A 91 -4.65 -1.53 16.87
CA PRO A 91 -5.55 -0.50 16.38
C PRO A 91 -5.31 -0.20 14.88
N PHE A 92 -4.27 -0.79 14.25
CA PHE A 92 -4.06 -0.77 12.81
C PHE A 92 -4.60 -2.05 12.19
N LEU A 93 -5.62 -1.95 11.33
CA LEU A 93 -6.28 -3.11 10.73
C LEU A 93 -5.85 -3.38 9.30
N LEU A 94 -5.25 -2.38 8.68
CA LEU A 94 -4.75 -2.44 7.33
C LEU A 94 -3.33 -1.91 7.33
N LEU A 95 -2.43 -2.72 6.79
CA LEU A 95 -1.07 -2.34 6.47
C LEU A 95 -0.92 -2.37 4.95
N VAL A 96 -0.35 -1.32 4.38
CA VAL A 96 -0.08 -1.23 2.95
C VAL A 96 1.41 -1.05 2.72
N ILE A 97 1.99 -1.90 1.89
CA ILE A 97 3.39 -1.83 1.49
C ILE A 97 3.47 -1.01 0.20
N VAL A 98 4.32 0.01 0.19
CA VAL A 98 4.43 0.96 -0.93
C VAL A 98 5.89 1.25 -1.26
N ASP A 99 6.12 1.94 -2.39
CA ASP A 99 7.46 2.41 -2.77
C ASP A 99 7.84 3.73 -2.05
N ASP A 100 6.84 4.58 -1.72
CA ASP A 100 6.99 5.88 -1.07
C ASP A 100 5.84 6.08 -0.06
N ALA A 101 6.15 5.93 1.24
CA ALA A 101 5.15 6.01 2.31
C ALA A 101 4.74 7.45 2.61
N GLU A 102 5.64 8.42 2.41
CA GLU A 102 5.33 9.83 2.60
C GLU A 102 4.31 10.30 1.58
N PHE A 103 4.53 10.00 0.29
CA PHE A 103 3.57 10.31 -0.77
C PHE A 103 2.23 9.63 -0.53
N ALA A 104 2.24 8.33 -0.22
CA ALA A 104 1.02 7.55 -0.02
C ALA A 104 0.19 8.06 1.17
N ALA A 105 0.83 8.40 2.29
CA ALA A 105 0.14 8.87 3.50
C ALA A 105 -0.35 10.33 3.41
N ARG A 106 0.21 11.14 2.50
CA ARG A 106 0.00 12.60 2.49
C ARG A 106 -1.46 13.02 2.33
N THR A 107 -2.24 12.29 1.52
CA THR A 107 -3.66 12.57 1.31
C THR A 107 -4.45 11.29 1.11
N LEU A 108 -5.76 11.32 1.39
CA LEU A 108 -6.66 10.22 1.08
C LEU A 108 -6.60 9.82 -0.39
N ASN A 109 -6.54 10.80 -1.30
CA ASN A 109 -6.48 10.55 -2.75
C ASN A 109 -5.20 9.80 -3.14
N ASN A 110 -4.06 10.18 -2.56
CA ASN A 110 -2.79 9.50 -2.80
C ASN A 110 -2.83 8.05 -2.30
N TRP A 111 -3.35 7.83 -1.10
CA TRP A 111 -3.50 6.48 -0.54
C TRP A 111 -4.41 5.62 -1.42
N LEU A 112 -5.61 6.10 -1.77
CA LEU A 112 -6.54 5.39 -2.65
C LEU A 112 -5.89 5.05 -4.00
N TRP A 113 -5.21 6.02 -4.62
CA TRP A 113 -4.54 5.83 -5.89
C TRP A 113 -3.44 4.76 -5.78
N VAL A 114 -2.49 4.93 -4.86
CA VAL A 114 -1.37 4.01 -4.71
C VAL A 114 -1.85 2.60 -4.36
N THR A 115 -2.72 2.46 -3.35
CA THR A 115 -3.17 1.16 -2.87
C THR A 115 -3.94 0.40 -3.95
N PHE A 116 -4.96 1.00 -4.55
CA PHE A 116 -5.91 0.26 -5.37
C PHE A 116 -5.56 0.21 -6.86
N THR A 117 -4.66 1.06 -7.36
CA THR A 117 -4.18 0.95 -8.75
C THR A 117 -2.95 0.06 -8.91
N ARG A 118 -2.25 -0.26 -7.81
CA ARG A 118 -1.02 -1.07 -7.83
C ARG A 118 -1.20 -2.47 -7.22
N SER A 119 -2.36 -2.79 -6.65
CA SER A 119 -2.63 -4.10 -6.06
C SER A 119 -3.54 -4.96 -6.95
N ASN A 120 -3.23 -6.23 -7.09
CA ASN A 120 -4.10 -7.29 -7.60
C ASN A 120 -4.57 -8.14 -6.41
N PRO A 121 -5.85 -8.05 -5.98
CA PRO A 121 -6.31 -8.66 -4.73
C PRO A 121 -5.93 -10.14 -4.49
N ALA A 122 -5.94 -10.98 -5.52
CA ALA A 122 -5.61 -12.40 -5.40
C ALA A 122 -4.11 -12.67 -5.14
N ALA A 123 -3.23 -11.77 -5.57
CA ALA A 123 -1.78 -11.94 -5.49
C ALA A 123 -1.16 -11.07 -4.38
N ASP A 124 -1.74 -9.89 -4.14
CA ASP A 124 -1.14 -8.84 -3.32
C ASP A 124 -1.78 -8.70 -1.93
N ILE A 125 -2.72 -9.58 -1.55
CA ILE A 125 -3.31 -9.60 -0.20
C ILE A 125 -2.70 -10.73 0.62
N ASP A 126 -2.22 -10.36 1.80
CA ASP A 126 -1.78 -11.27 2.86
C ASP A 126 -2.31 -10.78 4.22
N GLY A 127 -1.91 -11.41 5.31
CA GLY A 127 -2.30 -10.98 6.65
C GLY A 127 -1.35 -11.46 7.73
N VAL A 128 -1.20 -10.64 8.78
CA VAL A 128 -0.42 -11.03 9.96
C VAL A 128 -1.15 -12.15 10.68
N GLY A 129 -0.47 -13.29 10.88
CA GLY A 129 -1.11 -14.49 11.42
C GLY A 129 -2.23 -15.02 10.51
N ALA A 130 -2.01 -15.00 9.19
CA ALA A 130 -2.96 -15.56 8.22
C ALA A 130 -3.25 -17.05 8.50
N PHE A 131 -4.51 -17.44 8.34
CA PHE A 131 -4.98 -18.79 8.52
C PHE A 131 -6.13 -19.11 7.54
N THR A 132 -6.39 -20.40 7.36
CA THR A 132 -7.58 -20.89 6.67
C THR A 132 -8.32 -21.83 7.61
N ASP A 133 -9.54 -21.47 7.98
CA ASP A 133 -10.43 -22.31 8.77
C ASP A 133 -11.71 -22.61 7.97
N GLN A 134 -12.02 -23.89 7.78
CA GLN A 134 -13.19 -24.33 6.99
C GLN A 134 -13.35 -23.60 5.63
N LYS A 135 -12.26 -23.46 4.86
CA LYS A 135 -12.19 -22.73 3.57
C LYS A 135 -12.37 -21.20 3.66
N HIS A 136 -12.46 -20.64 4.86
CA HIS A 136 -12.44 -19.20 5.09
C HIS A 136 -11.02 -18.78 5.39
N TRP A 137 -10.47 -17.91 4.54
CA TRP A 137 -9.21 -17.26 4.82
C TRP A 137 -9.43 -16.09 5.77
N GLY A 138 -8.51 -15.90 6.71
CA GLY A 138 -8.50 -14.76 7.62
C GLY A 138 -7.11 -14.50 8.17
N CYS A 139 -6.98 -13.48 9.02
CA CYS A 139 -5.76 -13.14 9.72
C CYS A 139 -6.08 -12.65 11.13
N THR A 140 -5.19 -12.91 12.10
CA THR A 140 -5.38 -12.50 13.49
C THR A 140 -4.91 -11.07 13.75
N GLY A 141 -4.00 -10.56 12.93
CA GLY A 141 -3.54 -9.17 12.93
C GLY A 141 -4.03 -8.38 11.72
N PRO A 142 -3.32 -7.29 11.35
CA PRO A 142 -3.67 -6.46 10.20
C PRO A 142 -3.74 -7.27 8.89
N LEU A 143 -4.69 -6.90 8.03
CA LEU A 143 -4.66 -7.24 6.61
C LEU A 143 -3.48 -6.51 5.96
N VAL A 144 -2.73 -7.19 5.10
CA VAL A 144 -1.58 -6.62 4.38
C VAL A 144 -1.91 -6.52 2.90
N ILE A 145 -1.69 -5.35 2.30
CA ILE A 145 -1.80 -5.14 0.85
C ILE A 145 -0.44 -4.71 0.30
N ASP A 146 0.10 -5.47 -0.65
CA ASP A 146 1.29 -5.08 -1.41
C ASP A 146 0.92 -4.17 -2.59
N ALA A 147 1.12 -2.87 -2.42
CA ALA A 147 0.87 -1.84 -3.42
C ALA A 147 2.16 -1.28 -4.03
N ARG A 148 3.29 -1.99 -3.92
CA ARG A 148 4.52 -1.63 -4.65
C ARG A 148 4.32 -1.76 -6.15
N ILE A 149 5.09 -1.01 -6.93
CA ILE A 149 5.16 -1.16 -8.39
C ILE A 149 5.76 -2.52 -8.73
N LYS A 150 5.08 -3.29 -9.59
CA LYS A 150 5.60 -4.57 -10.10
C LYS A 150 6.30 -4.38 -11.45
N PRO A 151 7.26 -5.24 -11.83
CA PRO A 151 8.00 -5.09 -13.09
C PRO A 151 7.14 -5.05 -14.35
N HIS A 152 5.95 -5.67 -14.34
CA HIS A 152 5.02 -5.67 -15.47
C HIS A 152 4.09 -4.44 -15.50
N HIS A 153 4.11 -3.58 -14.48
CA HIS A 153 3.33 -2.35 -14.50
C HIS A 153 3.89 -1.38 -15.54
N ALA A 154 2.99 -0.62 -16.17
CA ALA A 154 3.42 0.51 -16.98
C ALA A 154 4.24 1.48 -16.13
N PRO A 155 5.32 2.07 -16.67
CA PRO A 155 6.09 3.08 -15.95
C PRO A 155 5.17 4.27 -15.60
N PRO A 156 5.42 4.95 -14.48
CA PRO A 156 4.64 6.13 -14.11
C PRO A 156 4.80 7.22 -15.19
N LEU A 157 3.75 8.01 -15.38
CA LEU A 157 3.85 9.23 -16.18
C LEU A 157 4.71 10.24 -15.40
N ILE A 158 5.90 10.52 -15.90
CA ILE A 158 6.83 11.49 -15.32
C ILE A 158 6.82 12.72 -16.22
N GLU A 159 6.57 13.89 -15.64
CA GLU A 159 6.64 15.15 -16.36
C GLU A 159 8.08 15.44 -16.81
N ASP A 160 8.24 15.99 -18.02
CA ASP A 160 9.55 16.45 -18.48
C ASP A 160 9.93 17.73 -17.72
N PRO A 161 11.02 17.74 -16.92
CA PRO A 161 11.39 18.89 -16.10
C PRO A 161 11.68 20.16 -16.92
N ALA A 162 12.09 20.04 -18.18
CA ALA A 162 12.28 21.18 -19.07
C ALA A 162 10.93 21.75 -19.54
N VAL A 163 9.96 20.88 -19.82
CA VAL A 163 8.60 21.29 -20.18
C VAL A 163 7.89 21.93 -18.99
N THR A 164 7.94 21.31 -17.80
CA THR A 164 7.37 21.87 -16.57
C THR A 164 7.92 23.27 -16.30
N ARG A 165 9.26 23.43 -16.31
CA ARG A 165 9.90 24.76 -16.14
C ARG A 165 9.45 25.78 -17.18
N ARG A 166 9.27 25.36 -18.44
CA ARG A 166 8.80 26.26 -19.49
C ARG A 166 7.36 26.71 -19.24
N VAL A 167 6.49 25.82 -18.78
CA VAL A 167 5.11 26.16 -18.41
C VAL A 167 5.09 27.07 -17.18
N ASP A 168 5.89 26.79 -16.15
CA ASP A 168 6.02 27.63 -14.96
C ASP A 168 6.46 29.07 -15.32
N GLN A 169 7.36 29.22 -16.28
CA GLN A 169 7.78 30.53 -16.79
C GLN A 169 6.65 31.29 -17.49
N LEU A 170 5.71 30.60 -18.15
CA LEU A 170 4.54 31.24 -18.77
C LEU A 170 3.53 31.71 -17.71
N ALA A 171 3.48 31.03 -16.56
CA ALA A 171 2.63 31.35 -15.41
C ALA A 171 3.23 32.44 -14.50
N ALA A 172 4.54 32.69 -14.60
CA ALA A 172 5.24 33.70 -13.80
C ALA A 172 4.65 35.12 -14.01
N PRO A 173 4.81 36.05 -13.04
CA PRO A 173 4.34 37.42 -13.16
C PRO A 173 4.74 38.10 -14.48
N GLY A 174 3.74 38.59 -15.22
CA GLY A 174 3.92 39.21 -16.55
C GLY A 174 3.96 38.22 -17.71
N GLY A 175 3.90 36.91 -17.44
CA GLY A 175 3.77 35.85 -18.44
C GLY A 175 2.35 35.73 -19.02
N PRO A 176 2.19 35.09 -20.18
CA PRO A 176 0.90 35.00 -20.88
C PRO A 176 -0.14 34.14 -20.15
N LEU A 177 0.27 33.32 -19.19
CA LEU A 177 -0.63 32.47 -18.39
C LEU A 177 -0.74 32.95 -16.93
N HIS A 178 -0.16 34.10 -16.59
CA HIS A 178 -0.17 34.64 -15.24
C HIS A 178 -1.59 34.86 -14.72
N GLY A 179 -1.92 34.24 -13.58
CA GLY A 179 -3.23 34.33 -12.95
C GLY A 179 -4.31 33.41 -13.55
N ILE A 180 -3.95 32.58 -14.53
CA ILE A 180 -4.81 31.52 -15.10
C ILE A 180 -4.43 30.16 -14.53
N ILE A 181 -3.12 29.87 -14.49
CA ILE A 181 -2.50 28.74 -13.80
C ILE A 181 -1.46 29.24 -12.81
#